data_AF-A0A385SY93-F1
#
_entry.id   AF-A0A385SY93-F1
#
_cell.length_a   1.000
_cell.length_b   1.000
_cell.length_c   1.000
_cell.angle_alpha   90.00
_cell.angle_beta   90.00
_cell.angle_gamma   90.00
#
_symmetry.space_group_name_H-M   'P 1'
#
loop_
_entity.id
_entity.type
_entity.pdbx_description
1 polymer ?
#
loop_
_entity_poly.entity_id
_entity_poly.type
_entity_poly.pdbx_seq_one_letter_code
_entity_poly.pdbx_strand_id
1 'polypeptide(L)'
;ITLRLKSIKNIQKITKSMKMVAAAKYSRAEKSLKPARVYGTGAMALYEKAEIKAAEDKNKHLIIGVSSDRGLCGAIHSSVAKVMKNEIAKLSDAGKEVMVVNVGDKLRGLLYRTHGKHILINCKEVGRKPPTFTDASVIATQLLDSGYEFDQGAIVFNRFRSVISYKTDEKPLFSLDTVASSENMGIYDDIDADVLR
;
A
#
# COMPACT_ATOMS: atom_id res chain seq x y z
N ILE A 1 -34.29 -23.18 -20.52
CA ILE A 1 -34.14 -21.77 -20.94
C ILE A 1 -34.71 -20.79 -19.90
N THR A 2 -35.95 -20.98 -19.42
CA THR A 2 -36.64 -20.08 -18.47
C THR A 2 -35.93 -19.88 -17.13
N LEU A 3 -35.32 -20.93 -16.55
CA LEU A 3 -34.52 -20.83 -15.31
C LEU A 3 -33.31 -19.91 -15.47
N ARG A 4 -32.59 -20.02 -16.59
CA ARG A 4 -31.44 -19.17 -16.92
C ARG A 4 -31.86 -17.70 -17.07
N LEU A 5 -32.99 -17.44 -17.73
CA LEU A 5 -33.54 -16.09 -17.88
C LEU A 5 -33.91 -15.46 -16.53
N LYS A 6 -34.56 -16.21 -15.64
CA LYS A 6 -34.88 -15.74 -14.29
C LYS A 6 -33.60 -15.42 -13.50
N SER A 7 -32.59 -16.28 -13.57
CA SER A 7 -31.29 -16.05 -12.91
C SER A 7 -30.59 -14.79 -13.42
N ILE A 8 -30.49 -14.60 -14.73
CA ILE A 8 -29.86 -13.40 -15.33
C ILE A 8 -30.61 -12.13 -14.93
N LYS A 9 -31.95 -12.12 -14.95
CA LYS A 9 -32.76 -10.98 -14.51
C LYS A 9 -32.51 -10.62 -13.04
N ASN A 10 -32.31 -11.63 -12.18
CA ASN A 10 -31.98 -11.39 -10.77
C ASN A 10 -30.58 -10.81 -10.61
N ILE A 11 -29.57 -11.37 -11.31
CA ILE A 11 -28.20 -10.85 -11.31
C ILE A 11 -28.18 -9.39 -11.80
N GLN A 12 -28.94 -9.07 -12.85
CA GLN A 12 -29.06 -7.70 -13.38
C GLN A 12 -29.61 -6.71 -12.35
N LYS A 13 -30.62 -7.10 -11.56
CA LYS A 13 -31.16 -6.26 -10.49
C LYS A 13 -30.11 -6.03 -9.39
N ILE A 14 -29.42 -7.09 -8.98
CA ILE A 14 -28.39 -7.03 -7.94
C ILE A 14 -27.25 -6.11 -8.36
N THR A 15 -26.71 -6.27 -9.57
CA THR A 15 -25.60 -5.43 -10.06
C THR A 15 -26.01 -3.98 -10.24
N LYS A 16 -27.26 -3.71 -10.68
CA LYS A 16 -27.81 -2.35 -10.78
C LYS A 16 -27.87 -1.67 -9.41
N SER A 17 -28.36 -2.36 -8.38
CA SER A 17 -28.38 -1.83 -7.01
C SER A 17 -26.98 -1.63 -6.46
N MET A 18 -26.07 -2.60 -6.68
CA MET A 18 -24.66 -2.48 -6.26
C MET A 18 -23.97 -1.27 -6.89
N LYS A 19 -24.25 -0.97 -8.17
CA LYS A 19 -23.73 0.23 -8.84
C LYS A 19 -24.12 1.52 -8.11
N MET A 20 -25.38 1.64 -7.70
CA MET A 20 -25.88 2.82 -6.98
C MET A 20 -25.21 2.97 -5.59
N VAL A 21 -25.06 1.87 -4.86
CA VAL A 21 -24.38 1.86 -3.56
C VAL A 21 -22.89 2.22 -3.72
N ALA A 22 -22.23 1.67 -4.73
CA ALA A 22 -20.82 1.95 -5.02
C ALA A 22 -20.61 3.41 -5.45
N ALA A 23 -21.51 3.98 -6.25
CA ALA A 23 -21.46 5.39 -6.64
C ALA A 23 -21.53 6.33 -5.43
N ALA A 24 -22.42 6.05 -4.47
CA ALA A 24 -22.51 6.83 -3.24
C ALA A 24 -21.22 6.73 -2.38
N LYS A 25 -20.63 5.52 -2.29
CA LYS A 25 -19.34 5.31 -1.58
C LYS A 25 -18.19 6.03 -2.26
N TYR A 26 -18.13 5.98 -3.59
CA TYR A 26 -17.13 6.69 -4.39
C TYR A 26 -17.16 8.19 -4.12
N SER A 27 -18.36 8.81 -4.17
CA SER A 27 -18.49 10.25 -3.92
C SER A 27 -18.00 10.65 -2.51
N ARG A 28 -18.23 9.81 -1.49
CA ARG A 28 -17.69 10.04 -0.14
C ARG A 28 -16.17 9.92 -0.10
N ALA A 29 -15.62 8.88 -0.72
CA ALA A 29 -14.17 8.63 -0.76
C ALA A 29 -13.41 9.72 -1.54
N GLU A 30 -13.99 10.25 -2.61
CA GLU A 30 -13.39 11.35 -3.37
C GLU A 30 -13.29 12.63 -2.53
N LYS A 31 -14.32 12.93 -1.72
CA LYS A 31 -14.30 14.08 -0.80
C LYS A 31 -13.23 13.94 0.28
N SER A 32 -13.05 12.75 0.86
CA SER A 32 -12.01 12.50 1.87
C SER A 32 -10.60 12.46 1.29
N LEU A 33 -10.44 12.12 0.00
CA LEU A 33 -9.13 12.00 -0.63
C LEU A 33 -8.44 13.37 -0.83
N LYS A 34 -9.21 14.42 -1.13
CA LYS A 34 -8.67 15.77 -1.40
C LYS A 34 -7.79 16.31 -0.25
N PRO A 35 -8.26 16.36 1.01
CA PRO A 35 -7.42 16.82 2.12
C PRO A 35 -6.26 15.85 2.42
N ALA A 36 -6.49 14.54 2.33
CA ALA A 36 -5.45 13.54 2.57
C ALA A 36 -4.26 13.63 1.59
N ARG A 37 -4.50 14.07 0.34
CA ARG A 37 -3.43 14.27 -0.65
C ARG A 37 -2.43 15.34 -0.23
N VAL A 38 -2.91 16.43 0.38
CA VAL A 38 -2.05 17.55 0.83
C VAL A 38 -1.11 17.09 1.95
N TYR A 39 -1.63 16.25 2.85
CA TYR A 39 -0.83 15.64 3.90
C TYR A 39 0.33 14.80 3.34
N GLY A 40 0.02 13.93 2.37
CA GLY A 40 1.04 13.09 1.72
C GLY A 40 2.09 13.87 0.91
N THR A 41 1.72 15.00 0.30
CA THR A 41 2.68 15.84 -0.43
C THR A 41 3.67 16.52 0.50
N GLY A 42 3.27 16.91 1.70
CA GLY A 42 4.17 17.49 2.70
C GLY A 42 5.25 16.51 3.14
N ALA A 43 4.87 15.27 3.43
CA ALA A 43 5.82 14.21 3.80
C ALA A 43 6.83 13.90 2.68
N MET A 44 6.38 13.88 1.42
CA MET A 44 7.28 13.63 0.29
C MET A 44 8.25 14.78 0.02
N ALA A 45 7.84 16.03 0.29
CA ALA A 45 8.70 17.19 0.10
C ALA A 45 9.93 17.16 1.01
N LEU A 46 9.83 16.53 2.19
CA LEU A 46 10.98 16.30 3.07
C LEU A 46 12.00 15.38 2.39
N TYR A 47 11.56 14.22 1.89
CA TYR A 47 12.43 13.27 1.20
C TYR A 47 13.11 13.88 -0.04
N GLU A 48 12.38 14.70 -0.78
CA GLU A 48 12.89 15.36 -1.98
C GLU A 48 13.94 16.43 -1.64
N LYS A 49 13.67 17.29 -0.66
CA LYS A 49 14.60 18.36 -0.25
C LYS A 49 15.84 17.85 0.47
N ALA A 50 15.70 16.81 1.28
CA ALA A 50 16.82 16.18 1.97
C ALA A 50 17.59 15.19 1.07
N GLU A 51 17.12 14.97 -0.18
CA GLU A 51 17.68 14.00 -1.13
C GLU A 51 17.96 12.62 -0.52
N ILE A 52 17.06 12.16 0.35
CA ILE A 52 17.25 10.89 1.06
C ILE A 52 17.25 9.75 0.04
N LYS A 53 18.40 9.08 -0.07
CA LYS A 53 18.62 7.91 -0.92
C LYS A 53 18.99 6.74 -0.03
N ALA A 54 18.56 5.55 -0.44
CA ALA A 54 19.04 4.33 0.19
C ALA A 54 20.52 4.12 -0.18
N ALA A 55 21.36 3.83 0.80
CA ALA A 55 22.73 3.39 0.57
C ALA A 55 22.75 2.07 -0.21
N GLU A 56 23.73 1.89 -1.10
CA GLU A 56 23.81 0.73 -2.00
C GLU A 56 24.02 -0.60 -1.26
N ASP A 57 24.65 -0.56 -0.08
CA ASP A 57 24.99 -1.72 0.76
C ASP A 57 23.81 -2.29 1.58
N LYS A 58 22.62 -1.71 1.46
CA LYS A 58 21.46 -2.11 2.24
C LYS A 58 20.81 -3.38 1.68
N ASN A 59 20.70 -4.40 2.53
CA ASN A 59 20.32 -5.75 2.12
C ASN A 59 18.84 -6.08 2.40
N LYS A 60 18.20 -5.41 3.36
CA LYS A 60 16.82 -5.73 3.79
C LYS A 60 15.79 -4.77 3.25
N HIS A 61 14.80 -5.31 2.53
CA HIS A 61 13.78 -4.56 1.83
C HIS A 61 12.37 -4.87 2.34
N LEU A 62 11.55 -3.84 2.49
CA LEU A 62 10.15 -3.98 2.87
C LEU A 62 9.21 -3.48 1.77
N ILE A 63 8.31 -4.34 1.29
CA ILE A 63 7.28 -3.96 0.32
C ILE A 63 5.91 -3.96 0.99
N ILE A 64 5.26 -2.81 1.03
CA ILE A 64 3.89 -2.66 1.58
C ILE A 64 2.91 -2.60 0.42
N GLY A 65 2.08 -3.63 0.26
CA GLY A 65 1.03 -3.66 -0.76
C GLY A 65 -0.31 -3.24 -0.19
N VAL A 66 -0.96 -2.24 -0.82
CA VAL A 66 -2.27 -1.75 -0.39
C VAL A 66 -3.40 -2.29 -1.27
N SER A 67 -4.36 -2.96 -0.65
CA SER A 67 -5.55 -3.52 -1.28
C SER A 67 -6.78 -3.44 -0.37
N SER A 68 -7.85 -4.17 -0.72
CA SER A 68 -9.05 -4.30 0.10
C SER A 68 -9.44 -5.76 0.26
N ASP A 69 -10.25 -6.09 1.26
CA ASP A 69 -10.75 -7.46 1.44
C ASP A 69 -11.85 -7.84 0.45
N ARG A 70 -12.49 -6.85 -0.18
CA ARG A 70 -13.63 -7.06 -1.09
C ARG A 70 -13.16 -7.30 -2.54
N GLY A 71 -13.91 -8.16 -3.23
CA GLY A 71 -13.73 -8.41 -4.67
C GLY A 71 -14.62 -7.53 -5.55
N LEU A 72 -14.84 -7.97 -6.80
CA LEU A 72 -15.68 -7.30 -7.81
C LEU A 72 -15.20 -5.89 -8.22
N CYS A 73 -13.89 -5.66 -8.14
CA CYS A 73 -13.24 -4.37 -8.45
C CYS A 73 -12.41 -4.40 -9.74
N GLY A 74 -12.55 -5.44 -10.58
CA GLY A 74 -11.72 -5.61 -11.78
C GLY A 74 -10.26 -5.89 -11.42
N ALA A 75 -9.32 -5.17 -12.05
CA ALA A 75 -7.89 -5.44 -11.99
C ALA A 75 -7.13 -4.72 -10.86
N ILE A 76 -7.83 -4.10 -9.90
CA ILE A 76 -7.22 -3.32 -8.80
C ILE A 76 -6.23 -4.14 -7.96
N HIS A 77 -6.58 -5.37 -7.61
CA HIS A 77 -5.73 -6.20 -6.74
C HIS A 77 -4.60 -6.89 -7.51
N SER A 78 -4.89 -7.33 -8.75
CA SER A 78 -3.90 -7.99 -9.59
C SER A 78 -2.84 -7.03 -10.11
N SER A 79 -3.16 -5.75 -10.33
CA SER A 79 -2.17 -4.74 -10.73
C SER A 79 -1.11 -4.53 -9.65
N VAL A 80 -1.52 -4.38 -8.39
CA VAL A 80 -0.62 -4.25 -7.23
C VAL A 80 0.18 -5.53 -7.02
N ALA A 81 -0.47 -6.70 -7.01
CA ALA A 81 0.23 -7.96 -6.84
C ALA A 81 1.26 -8.24 -7.94
N LYS A 82 1.00 -7.83 -9.19
CA LYS A 82 1.95 -7.99 -10.30
C LYS A 82 3.20 -7.14 -10.07
N VAL A 83 3.03 -5.88 -9.68
CA VAL A 83 4.14 -4.98 -9.35
C VAL A 83 4.97 -5.54 -8.21
N MET A 84 4.32 -5.96 -7.11
CA MET A 84 5.03 -6.56 -5.98
C MET A 84 5.82 -7.81 -6.36
N LYS A 85 5.24 -8.72 -7.17
CA LYS A 85 5.95 -9.92 -7.63
C LYS A 85 7.19 -9.59 -8.46
N ASN A 86 7.08 -8.59 -9.34
CA ASN A 86 8.20 -8.15 -10.15
C ASN A 86 9.32 -7.57 -9.27
N GLU A 87 8.97 -6.77 -8.27
CA GLU A 87 9.96 -6.17 -7.37
C GLU A 87 10.61 -7.20 -6.45
N ILE A 88 9.83 -8.16 -5.92
CA ILE A 88 10.39 -9.28 -5.15
C ILE A 88 11.39 -10.07 -6.00
N ALA A 89 11.04 -10.39 -7.25
CA ALA A 89 11.93 -11.12 -8.15
C ALA A 89 13.23 -10.34 -8.39
N LYS A 90 13.11 -9.06 -8.78
CA LYS A 90 14.26 -8.18 -9.05
C LYS A 90 15.20 -8.06 -7.85
N LEU A 91 14.66 -7.88 -6.65
CA LEU A 91 15.46 -7.74 -5.43
C LEU A 91 16.06 -9.08 -4.99
N SER A 92 15.32 -10.18 -5.12
CA SER A 92 15.84 -11.52 -4.80
C SER A 92 16.95 -11.94 -5.75
N ASP A 93 16.84 -11.61 -7.04
CA ASP A 93 17.88 -11.84 -8.06
C ASP A 93 19.16 -11.03 -7.76
N ALA A 94 19.01 -9.87 -7.11
CA ALA A 94 20.12 -9.07 -6.62
C ALA A 94 20.68 -9.55 -5.26
N GLY A 95 20.20 -10.68 -4.72
CA GLY A 95 20.64 -11.24 -3.45
C GLY A 95 20.13 -10.52 -2.20
N LYS A 96 19.13 -9.64 -2.34
CA LYS A 96 18.56 -8.85 -1.24
C LYS A 96 17.45 -9.62 -0.53
N GLU A 97 17.36 -9.46 0.78
CA GLU A 97 16.27 -10.02 1.58
C GLU A 97 15.03 -9.14 1.44
N VAL A 98 13.89 -9.74 1.08
CA VAL A 98 12.64 -9.00 0.84
C VAL A 98 11.52 -9.56 1.70
N MET A 99 10.91 -8.69 2.49
CA MET A 99 9.69 -8.99 3.24
C MET A 99 8.54 -8.09 2.79
N VAL A 100 7.32 -8.61 2.97
CA VAL A 100 6.10 -8.02 2.42
C VAL A 100 5.05 -7.86 3.51
N VAL A 101 4.45 -6.68 3.56
CA VAL A 101 3.27 -6.38 4.37
C VAL A 101 2.07 -6.25 3.45
N ASN A 102 1.07 -7.10 3.66
CA ASN A 102 -0.17 -7.05 2.92
C ASN A 102 -1.20 -6.25 3.72
N VAL A 103 -1.65 -5.13 3.16
CA VAL A 103 -2.79 -4.37 3.67
C VAL A 103 -4.03 -4.81 2.90
N GLY A 104 -4.91 -5.55 3.58
CA GLY A 104 -6.08 -6.22 2.99
C GLY A 104 -5.79 -7.67 2.58
N ASP A 105 -6.81 -8.52 2.68
CA ASP A 105 -6.72 -9.98 2.55
C ASP A 105 -6.52 -10.45 1.10
N LYS A 106 -6.87 -9.62 0.11
CA LYS A 106 -6.78 -10.01 -1.32
C LYS A 106 -5.35 -10.20 -1.81
N LEU A 107 -4.40 -9.42 -1.31
CA LEU A 107 -2.99 -9.58 -1.69
C LEU A 107 -2.41 -10.88 -1.16
N ARG A 108 -2.71 -11.25 0.10
CA ARG A 108 -2.32 -12.55 0.65
C ARG A 108 -2.79 -13.69 -0.24
N GLY A 109 -4.05 -13.69 -0.66
CA GLY A 109 -4.56 -14.73 -1.57
C GLY A 109 -3.78 -14.85 -2.89
N LEU A 110 -3.29 -13.73 -3.44
CA LEU A 110 -2.55 -13.68 -4.71
C LEU A 110 -1.06 -14.03 -4.57
N LEU A 111 -0.49 -13.87 -3.38
CA LEU A 111 0.93 -14.07 -3.10
C LEU A 111 1.23 -15.38 -2.37
N TYR A 112 0.32 -15.88 -1.53
CA TYR A 112 0.57 -16.98 -0.60
C TYR A 112 1.19 -18.22 -1.25
N ARG A 113 0.66 -18.66 -2.39
CA ARG A 113 1.12 -19.88 -3.07
C ARG A 113 2.53 -19.77 -3.64
N THR A 114 2.95 -18.60 -4.10
CA THR A 114 4.22 -18.43 -4.83
C THR A 114 5.27 -17.65 -4.05
N HIS A 115 4.86 -16.72 -3.20
CA HIS A 115 5.72 -15.79 -2.45
C HIS A 115 5.40 -15.81 -0.95
N GLY A 116 4.77 -16.90 -0.45
CA GLY A 116 4.34 -17.00 0.95
C GLY A 116 5.47 -16.81 1.96
N LYS A 117 6.72 -17.18 1.59
CA LYS A 117 7.92 -17.01 2.42
C LYS A 117 8.28 -15.55 2.71
N HIS A 118 7.89 -14.64 1.82
CA HIS A 118 8.17 -13.22 1.97
C HIS A 118 7.12 -12.49 2.80
N ILE A 119 6.00 -13.13 3.17
CA ILE A 119 4.90 -12.45 3.86
C ILE A 119 5.24 -12.31 5.34
N LEU A 120 5.48 -11.08 5.79
CA LEU A 120 5.71 -10.75 7.20
C LEU A 120 4.38 -10.54 7.93
N ILE A 121 3.53 -9.64 7.41
CA ILE A 121 2.28 -9.24 8.05
C ILE A 121 1.15 -9.27 7.04
N ASN A 122 -0.04 -9.66 7.50
CA ASN A 122 -1.26 -9.57 6.73
C ASN A 122 -2.39 -8.92 7.55
N CYS A 123 -2.71 -7.68 7.21
CA CYS A 123 -3.76 -6.89 7.83
C CYS A 123 -5.11 -7.23 7.18
N LYS A 124 -6.12 -7.52 8.00
CA LYS A 124 -7.49 -7.85 7.57
C LYS A 124 -8.48 -6.77 8.01
N GLU A 125 -9.70 -6.85 7.49
CA GLU A 125 -10.81 -5.90 7.73
C GLU A 125 -10.54 -4.47 7.22
N VAL A 126 -9.62 -4.34 6.26
CA VAL A 126 -9.26 -3.06 5.64
C VAL A 126 -10.27 -2.71 4.55
N GLY A 127 -10.90 -1.53 4.68
CA GLY A 127 -11.85 -0.98 3.70
C GLY A 127 -13.29 -1.49 3.83
N ARG A 128 -13.64 -2.21 4.90
CA ARG A 128 -15.03 -2.55 5.22
C ARG A 128 -15.81 -1.32 5.70
N LYS A 129 -15.18 -0.54 6.59
CA LYS A 129 -15.54 0.84 6.93
C LYS A 129 -14.62 1.79 6.16
N PRO A 130 -14.98 3.08 5.99
CA PRO A 130 -14.04 4.07 5.45
C PRO A 130 -12.74 4.05 6.29
N PRO A 131 -11.58 3.89 5.65
CA PRO A 131 -10.31 3.82 6.36
C PRO A 131 -10.00 5.17 7.02
N THR A 132 -9.40 5.11 8.21
CA THR A 132 -9.06 6.25 9.05
C THR A 132 -7.57 6.28 9.34
N PHE A 133 -7.07 7.40 9.89
CA PHE A 133 -5.69 7.49 10.32
C PHE A 133 -5.35 6.46 11.40
N THR A 134 -6.28 6.20 12.33
CA THR A 134 -6.11 5.18 13.37
C THR A 134 -5.86 3.79 12.80
N ASP A 135 -6.53 3.43 11.70
CA ASP A 135 -6.28 2.15 11.03
C ASP A 135 -4.83 2.07 10.50
N ALA A 136 -4.31 3.18 9.96
CA ALA A 136 -2.93 3.25 9.51
C ALA A 136 -1.94 3.18 10.68
N SER A 137 -2.25 3.82 11.82
CA SER A 137 -1.43 3.75 13.04
C SER A 137 -1.32 2.32 13.55
N VAL A 138 -2.42 1.55 13.59
CA VAL A 138 -2.39 0.15 14.02
C VAL A 138 -1.49 -0.70 13.13
N ILE A 139 -1.53 -0.49 11.81
CA ILE A 139 -0.67 -1.21 10.86
C ILE A 139 0.79 -0.84 11.07
N ALA A 140 1.09 0.45 11.27
CA ALA A 140 2.44 0.92 11.52
C ALA A 140 3.00 0.38 12.85
N THR A 141 2.22 0.43 13.93
CA THR A 141 2.61 -0.15 15.23
C THR A 141 2.88 -1.65 15.11
N GLN A 142 2.00 -2.40 14.43
CA GLN A 142 2.20 -3.83 14.21
C GLN A 142 3.47 -4.14 13.41
N LEU A 143 3.84 -3.26 12.47
CA LEU A 143 5.09 -3.38 11.72
C LEU A 143 6.30 -3.12 12.62
N LEU A 144 6.26 -2.10 13.46
CA LEU A 144 7.32 -1.81 14.42
C LEU A 144 7.48 -2.95 15.43
N ASP A 145 6.37 -3.48 15.96
CA ASP A 145 6.33 -4.59 16.92
C ASP A 145 6.79 -5.92 16.30
N SER A 146 6.86 -6.04 14.97
CA SER A 146 7.31 -7.26 14.31
C SER A 146 8.80 -7.54 14.51
N GLY A 147 9.58 -6.55 14.95
CA GLY A 147 11.03 -6.64 15.08
C GLY A 147 11.79 -6.76 13.76
N TYR A 148 11.10 -6.61 12.62
CA TYR A 148 11.75 -6.63 11.32
C TYR A 148 12.36 -5.26 11.00
N GLU A 149 13.68 -5.19 11.15
CA GLU A 149 14.46 -4.05 10.70
C GLU A 149 14.64 -4.13 9.19
N PHE A 150 14.18 -3.08 8.49
CA PHE A 150 14.41 -2.89 7.07
C PHE A 150 15.18 -1.61 6.85
N ASP A 151 15.85 -1.52 5.72
CA ASP A 151 16.66 -0.37 5.36
C ASP A 151 15.93 0.53 4.37
N GLN A 152 15.35 -0.10 3.36
CA GLN A 152 14.62 0.53 2.29
C GLN A 152 13.29 -0.21 2.11
N GLY A 153 12.27 0.53 1.71
CA GLY A 153 11.00 -0.06 1.37
C GLY A 153 10.28 0.70 0.29
N ALA A 154 9.15 0.13 -0.12
CA ALA A 154 8.25 0.75 -1.08
C ALA A 154 6.80 0.47 -0.70
N ILE A 155 5.96 1.49 -0.82
CA ILE A 155 4.50 1.35 -0.71
C ILE A 155 3.94 1.27 -2.13
N VAL A 156 3.32 0.15 -2.46
CA VAL A 156 2.67 -0.11 -3.74
C VAL A 156 1.16 0.09 -3.60
N PHE A 157 0.61 1.02 -4.37
CA PHE A 157 -0.82 1.32 -4.31
C PHE A 157 -1.36 1.81 -5.65
N ASN A 158 -2.69 1.81 -5.80
CA ASN A 158 -3.36 2.37 -6.97
C ASN A 158 -3.64 3.86 -6.78
N ARG A 159 -2.91 4.72 -7.48
CA ARG A 159 -3.17 6.16 -7.55
C ARG A 159 -4.41 6.44 -8.41
N PHE A 160 -5.43 7.01 -7.78
CA PHE A 160 -6.65 7.46 -8.46
C PHE A 160 -6.36 8.61 -9.44
N ARG A 161 -6.73 8.43 -10.73
CA ARG A 161 -6.64 9.47 -11.77
C ARG A 161 -8.01 10.00 -12.17
N SER A 162 -8.91 9.10 -12.58
CA SER A 162 -10.27 9.42 -12.96
C SER A 162 -11.20 8.26 -12.63
N VAL A 163 -12.51 8.43 -12.83
CA VAL A 163 -13.51 7.37 -12.59
C VAL A 163 -13.20 6.09 -13.40
N ILE A 164 -12.54 6.23 -14.55
CA ILE A 164 -12.23 5.12 -15.46
C ILE A 164 -10.80 4.63 -15.27
N SER A 165 -9.87 5.52 -14.89
CA SER A 165 -8.44 5.24 -14.88
C SER A 165 -7.81 5.37 -13.50
N TYR A 166 -6.96 4.42 -13.17
CA TYR A 166 -6.04 4.43 -12.05
C TYR A 166 -4.67 3.98 -12.53
N LYS A 167 -3.61 4.39 -11.84
CA LYS A 167 -2.25 3.93 -12.12
C LYS A 167 -1.68 3.31 -10.86
N THR A 168 -1.13 2.09 -10.96
CA THR A 168 -0.31 1.53 -9.90
C THR A 168 0.98 2.34 -9.82
N ASP A 169 1.18 3.02 -8.70
CA ASP A 169 2.38 3.81 -8.41
C ASP A 169 3.06 3.23 -7.17
N GLU A 170 4.34 3.53 -7.05
CA GLU A 170 5.19 3.17 -5.93
C GLU A 170 5.70 4.44 -5.25
N LYS A 171 5.82 4.39 -3.92
CA LYS A 171 6.45 5.45 -3.14
C LYS A 171 7.54 4.87 -2.24
N PRO A 172 8.74 5.47 -2.22
CA PRO A 172 9.82 4.99 -1.38
C PRO A 172 9.46 5.19 0.09
N LEU A 173 9.92 4.26 0.91
CA LEU A 173 9.90 4.31 2.36
C LEU A 173 11.33 4.06 2.83
N PHE A 174 11.81 4.84 3.78
CA PHE A 174 13.16 4.70 4.32
C PHE A 174 13.08 4.46 5.82
N SER A 175 14.00 3.65 6.35
CA SER A 175 14.11 3.50 7.79
C SER A 175 14.63 4.77 8.45
N LEU A 176 14.35 4.92 9.75
CA LEU A 176 14.80 6.07 10.53
C LEU A 176 16.31 6.27 10.44
N ASP A 177 17.09 5.19 10.55
CA ASP A 177 18.55 5.24 10.44
C ASP A 177 19.01 5.75 9.07
N THR A 178 18.30 5.37 8.00
CA THR A 178 18.60 5.83 6.63
C THR A 178 18.30 7.32 6.47
N VAL A 179 17.21 7.79 7.09
CA VAL A 179 16.84 9.20 7.09
C VAL A 179 17.85 10.02 7.90
N ALA A 180 18.21 9.56 9.09
CA ALA A 180 19.15 10.22 10.00
C ALA A 180 20.57 10.32 9.40
N SER A 181 20.99 9.30 8.65
CA SER A 181 22.33 9.24 8.04
C SER A 181 22.45 10.06 6.74
N SER A 182 21.41 10.77 6.31
CA SER A 182 21.46 11.53 5.06
C SER A 182 22.25 12.84 5.22
N GLU A 183 23.10 13.15 4.23
CA GLU A 183 24.04 14.29 4.28
C GLU A 183 23.35 15.63 4.53
N ASN A 184 22.16 15.82 3.94
CA ASN A 184 21.39 17.05 4.05
C ASN A 184 20.55 17.13 5.34
N MET A 185 20.49 16.07 6.16
CA MET A 185 19.79 16.12 7.44
C MET A 185 20.53 17.00 8.46
N GLY A 186 21.86 17.11 8.33
CA GLY A 186 22.67 18.01 9.17
C GLY A 186 22.43 19.51 8.93
N ILE A 187 21.67 19.87 7.89
CA ILE A 187 21.21 21.25 7.64
C ILE A 187 19.98 21.57 8.51
N TYR A 188 19.24 20.56 8.96
CA TYR A 188 18.11 20.72 9.86
C TYR A 188 18.61 20.77 11.30
N ASP A 189 18.26 21.84 12.01
CA ASP A 189 18.72 22.16 13.36
C ASP A 189 18.32 21.11 14.41
N ASP A 190 19.18 20.91 15.42
CA ASP A 190 18.97 20.17 16.68
C ASP A 190 17.95 19.01 16.64
N ILE A 191 18.16 18.05 15.74
CA ILE A 191 17.43 16.78 15.79
C ILE A 191 18.27 15.78 16.59
N ASP A 192 18.09 15.77 17.91
CA ASP A 192 18.68 14.73 18.77
C ASP A 192 18.21 13.34 18.30
N ALA A 193 19.07 12.33 18.42
CA ALA A 193 18.76 10.96 18.01
C ALA A 193 17.52 10.37 18.72
N ASP A 194 17.21 10.87 19.92
CA ASP A 194 16.01 10.49 20.69
C ASP A 194 14.72 11.15 20.17
N VAL A 195 14.79 12.26 19.41
CA VAL A 195 13.63 12.90 18.77
C VAL A 195 13.21 12.16 17.50
N LEU A 196 14.15 11.45 16.88
CA LEU A 196 13.90 10.62 15.69
C LEU A 196 13.35 9.21 16.01
N ARG A 197 13.38 8.79 17.28
CA ARG A 197 12.94 7.46 17.73
C ARG A 197 11.43 7.34 17.96
#